data_AF-A0A931QVU4-F1
#
_entry.id   AF-A0A931QVU4-F1
#
_cell.length_a   1.000
_cell.length_b   1.000
_cell.length_c   1.000
_cell.angle_alpha   90.00
_cell.angle_beta   90.00
_cell.angle_gamma   90.00
#
_symmetry.space_group_name_H-M   'P 1'
#
loop_
_entity.id
_entity.type
_entity.pdbx_description
1 polymer ?
#
loop_
_entity_poly.entity_id
_entity_poly.type
_entity_poly.pdbx_seq_one_letter_code
_entity_poly.pdbx_strand_id
1 'polypeptide(L)'
;MIGLIPFVANDYWLTAIDALIIAAVLWYRNEKHDITVLVFGFFIMILAEYFFVSTGVETFVRNSLFGLMPLWLPVLWAYGFVAIKRSVFILSR
;
A
#
# COMPACT_ATOMS: atom_id res chain seq x y z
N MET A 1 -4.41 -4.84 8.06
CA MET A 1 -3.57 -4.94 6.85
C MET A 1 -2.28 -5.68 7.19
N ILE A 2 -1.27 -5.08 7.81
CA ILE A 2 0.02 -5.77 8.14
C ILE A 2 -0.18 -7.01 9.03
N GLY A 3 -1.05 -6.95 10.04
CA GLY A 3 -1.33 -8.09 10.92
C GLY A 3 -2.00 -9.30 10.23
N LEU A 4 -2.48 -9.16 8.98
CA LEU A 4 -3.07 -10.26 8.20
C LEU A 4 -2.02 -11.07 7.42
N ILE A 5 -0.82 -10.53 7.25
CA ILE A 5 0.29 -11.16 6.50
C ILE A 5 0.56 -12.61 6.95
N PRO A 6 0.69 -12.94 8.26
CA PRO A 6 0.98 -14.31 8.68
C PRO A 6 -0.21 -15.27 8.52
N PHE A 7 -1.44 -14.76 8.40
CA PHE A 7 -2.65 -15.58 8.30
C PHE A 7 -3.07 -15.83 6.85
N VAL A 8 -2.69 -14.95 5.92
CA VAL A 8 -3.05 -15.03 4.50
C VAL A 8 -1.79 -15.24 3.66
N ALA A 9 -1.51 -16.51 3.36
CA ALA A 9 -0.32 -16.90 2.59
C ALA A 9 -0.39 -16.48 1.11
N ASN A 10 -1.59 -16.32 0.56
CA ASN A 10 -1.78 -15.94 -0.83
C ASN A 10 -1.79 -14.42 -1.00
N ASP A 11 -0.88 -13.88 -1.83
CA ASP A 11 -0.75 -12.44 -2.07
C ASP A 11 -2.01 -11.82 -2.66
N TYR A 12 -2.68 -12.48 -3.61
CA TYR A 12 -3.87 -11.93 -4.27
C TYR A 12 -5.04 -11.79 -3.30
N TRP A 13 -5.23 -12.77 -2.42
CA TRP A 13 -6.26 -12.68 -1.38
C TRP A 13 -5.95 -11.58 -0.37
N LEU A 14 -4.69 -11.46 0.03
CA LEU A 14 -4.27 -10.39 0.94
C LEU A 14 -4.47 -9.00 0.30
N THR A 15 -4.08 -8.84 -0.97
CA THR A 15 -4.34 -7.62 -1.75
C THR A 15 -5.83 -7.31 -1.83
N ALA A 16 -6.67 -8.32 -2.10
CA ALA A 16 -8.12 -8.12 -2.20
C ALA A 16 -8.73 -7.65 -0.87
N ILE A 17 -8.32 -8.26 0.25
CA ILE A 17 -8.76 -7.85 1.59
C ILE A 17 -8.31 -6.42 1.89
N ASP A 18 -7.05 -6.11 1.60
CA ASP A 18 -6.50 -4.77 1.81
C ASP A 18 -7.23 -3.72 0.95
N ALA A 19 -7.48 -4.01 -0.32
CA ALA A 19 -8.26 -3.15 -1.21
C ALA A 19 -9.70 -2.92 -0.72
N LEU A 20 -10.36 -3.97 -0.20
CA LEU A 20 -11.70 -3.86 0.38
C LEU A 20 -11.71 -2.98 1.64
N ILE A 21 -10.72 -3.13 2.52
CA ILE A 21 -10.58 -2.28 3.71
C ILE A 21 -10.38 -0.82 3.29
N ILE A 22 -9.49 -0.56 2.33
CA ILE A 22 -9.24 0.79 1.80
C ILE A 22 -10.52 1.37 1.20
N ALA A 23 -11.23 0.61 0.37
CA ALA A 23 -12.47 1.03 -0.25
C ALA A 23 -13.53 1.37 0.80
N ALA A 24 -13.69 0.53 1.84
CA ALA A 24 -14.63 0.79 2.93
C ALA A 24 -14.29 2.06 3.71
N VAL A 25 -13.00 2.29 4.00
CA VAL A 25 -12.56 3.50 4.70
C VAL A 25 -12.77 4.75 3.86
N LEU A 26 -12.41 4.71 2.57
CA LEU A 26 -12.61 5.83 1.66
C LEU A 26 -14.10 6.10 1.42
N TRP A 27 -14.94 5.07 1.36
CA TRP A 27 -16.38 5.25 1.27
C TRP A 27 -16.94 5.91 2.53
N TYR A 28 -16.56 5.44 3.72
CA TYR A 28 -17.03 6.03 4.97
C TYR A 28 -16.64 7.51 5.09
N ARG A 29 -15.41 7.84 4.73
CA ARG A 29 -14.92 9.22 4.75
C ARG A 29 -13.86 9.42 3.70
N ASN A 30 -14.18 10.19 2.67
CA ASN A 30 -13.26 10.62 1.63
C ASN A 30 -12.94 12.11 1.80
N GLU A 31 -11.68 12.46 2.01
CA GLU A 31 -11.24 13.86 2.04
C GLU A 31 -10.67 14.26 0.67
N LYS A 32 -10.65 15.57 0.40
CA LYS A 32 -10.13 16.09 -0.88
C LYS A 32 -8.71 15.58 -1.13
N HIS A 33 -8.46 15.07 -2.35
CA HIS A 33 -7.19 14.49 -2.79
C HIS A 33 -6.78 13.15 -2.19
N ASP A 34 -7.60 12.47 -1.38
CA ASP A 34 -7.21 11.15 -0.85
C ASP A 34 -7.02 10.11 -1.96
N ILE A 35 -7.89 10.10 -2.97
CA ILE A 35 -7.74 9.21 -4.13
C ILE A 35 -6.45 9.54 -4.90
N THR A 36 -6.14 10.83 -5.07
CA THR A 36 -4.90 11.25 -5.74
C THR A 36 -3.66 10.77 -4.98
N VAL A 37 -3.66 10.93 -3.65
CA VAL A 37 -2.57 10.45 -2.78
C VAL A 37 -2.47 8.92 -2.79
N LEU A 38 -3.60 8.21 -2.81
CA LEU A 38 -3.63 6.75 -2.91
C LEU A 38 -2.99 6.27 -4.22
N VAL A 39 -3.43 6.83 -5.35
CA VAL A 39 -2.90 6.47 -6.68
C VAL A 39 -1.42 6.81 -6.78
N PHE A 40 -1.03 8.00 -6.34
CA PHE A 40 0.37 8.41 -6.29
C PHE A 40 1.20 7.46 -5.42
N GLY A 41 0.72 7.17 -4.21
CA GLY A 41 1.34 6.25 -3.26
C GLY A 41 1.55 4.85 -3.83
N PHE A 42 0.56 4.32 -4.56
CA PHE A 42 0.67 3.02 -5.20
C PHE A 42 1.83 2.97 -6.21
N PHE A 43 1.90 3.94 -7.13
CA PHE A 43 2.93 3.94 -8.17
C PHE A 43 4.32 4.30 -7.63
N ILE A 44 4.41 5.27 -6.71
CA ILE A 44 5.71 5.67 -6.16
C ILE A 44 6.33 4.54 -5.33
N MET A 45 5.52 3.72 -4.66
CA MET A 45 6.02 2.55 -3.95
C MET A 45 6.58 1.51 -4.90
N ILE A 46 5.87 1.16 -5.97
CA ILE A 46 6.39 0.21 -6.97
C ILE A 46 7.74 0.69 -7.52
N LEU A 47 7.85 1.98 -7.82
CA LEU A 47 9.06 2.57 -8.35
C LEU A 47 10.20 2.53 -7.32
N ALA A 48 9.96 2.95 -6.07
CA ALA A 48 10.97 2.93 -5.01
C ALA A 48 11.47 1.51 -4.71
N GLU A 49 10.54 0.57 -4.53
CA GLU A 49 10.84 -0.84 -4.25
C GLU A 49 11.58 -1.50 -5.42
N TYR A 50 11.24 -1.17 -6.66
CA TYR A 50 11.99 -1.60 -7.83
C TYR A 50 13.47 -1.19 -7.74
N PHE A 51 13.76 0.06 -7.36
CA PHE A 51 15.13 0.52 -7.19
C PHE A 51 15.84 -0.24 -6.06
N PHE A 52 15.20 -0.41 -4.90
CA PHE A 52 15.80 -1.13 -3.77
C PHE A 52 16.12 -2.59 -4.11
N VAL A 53 15.19 -3.31 -4.75
CA VAL A 53 15.42 -4.68 -5.21
C VAL A 53 16.51 -4.74 -6.28
N SER A 54 16.54 -3.79 -7.22
CA SER A 54 17.56 -3.75 -8.29
C SER A 54 18.98 -3.53 -7.77
N THR A 55 19.14 -2.85 -6.63
CA THR A 55 20.43 -2.61 -5.98
C THR A 55 20.87 -3.75 -5.05
N GLY A 56 19.97 -4.70 -4.77
CA GLY A 56 20.21 -5.78 -3.82
C GLY A 56 20.15 -5.37 -2.35
N VAL A 57 19.70 -4.14 -2.05
CA VAL A 57 19.51 -3.66 -0.67
C VAL A 57 18.33 -4.37 0.00
N GLU A 58 17.30 -4.70 -0.79
CA GLU A 58 16.08 -5.35 -0.31
C GLU A 58 15.79 -6.61 -1.13
N THR A 59 15.29 -7.65 -0.45
CA THR A 59 14.81 -8.87 -1.11
C THR A 59 13.51 -9.32 -0.47
N PHE A 60 12.57 -9.76 -1.31
CA PHE A 60 11.28 -10.28 -0.87
C PHE A 60 11.24 -11.80 -1.05
N VAL A 61 10.65 -12.48 -0.07
CA VAL A 61 10.36 -13.92 -0.15
C VAL A 61 9.13 -14.20 -1.02
N ARG A 62 8.19 -13.24 -1.11
CA ARG A 62 6.94 -13.33 -1.87
C ARG A 62 6.98 -12.35 -3.05
N ASN A 63 6.89 -12.85 -4.28
CA ASN A 63 7.18 -12.08 -5.51
C ASN A 63 6.04 -12.13 -6.55
N SER A 64 4.81 -11.82 -6.13
CA SER A 64 3.61 -11.91 -6.99
C SER A 64 3.42 -10.74 -7.95
N LEU A 65 4.03 -9.59 -7.70
CA LEU A 65 3.97 -8.42 -8.58
C LEU A 65 5.27 -8.31 -9.39
N PHE A 66 5.15 -8.51 -10.70
CA PHE A 66 6.26 -8.48 -11.68
C PHE A 66 7.45 -9.40 -11.34
N GLY A 67 7.29 -10.37 -10.44
CA GLY A 67 8.39 -11.19 -9.94
C GLY A 67 9.36 -10.46 -9.00
N LEU A 68 9.03 -9.24 -8.56
CA LEU A 68 9.94 -8.35 -7.83
C LEU A 68 9.54 -8.12 -6.38
N MET A 69 8.24 -8.00 -6.10
CA MET A 69 7.71 -7.68 -4.77
C MET A 69 6.32 -8.32 -4.58
N PRO A 70 5.77 -8.35 -3.36
CA PRO A 70 4.41 -8.80 -3.14
C PRO A 70 3.38 -7.76 -3.64
N LEU A 71 2.30 -8.22 -4.28
CA LEU A 71 1.24 -7.35 -4.81
C LEU A 71 0.54 -6.50 -3.74
N TRP A 72 0.39 -7.03 -2.52
CA TRP A 72 -0.27 -6.31 -1.42
C TRP A 72 0.57 -5.14 -0.90
N LEU A 73 1.89 -5.16 -1.09
CA LEU A 73 2.81 -4.15 -0.55
C LEU A 73 2.49 -2.72 -1.05
N PRO A 74 2.44 -2.46 -2.37
CA PRO A 74 2.11 -1.11 -2.86
C PRO A 74 0.67 -0.70 -2.55
N VAL A 75 -0.27 -1.65 -2.44
CA VAL A 75 -1.67 -1.36 -2.06
C VAL A 75 -1.76 -0.91 -0.60
N LEU A 76 -1.08 -1.62 0.29
CA LEU A 76 -1.02 -1.30 1.71
C LEU A 76 -0.36 0.06 1.93
N TRP A 77 0.80 0.29 1.32
CA TRP A 77 1.53 1.55 1.47
C TRP A 77 0.83 2.73 0.80
N ALA A 78 0.11 2.53 -0.31
CA ALA A 78 -0.74 3.56 -0.89
C ALA A 78 -1.69 4.17 0.15
N TYR A 79 -2.33 3.32 0.96
CA TYR A 79 -3.17 3.80 2.06
C TYR A 79 -2.35 4.39 3.22
N GLY A 80 -1.13 3.88 3.46
CA GLY A 80 -0.16 4.52 4.36
C GLY A 80 0.06 6.01 4.04
N PHE A 81 0.25 6.37 2.77
CA PHE A 81 0.38 7.78 2.36
C PHE A 81 -0.89 8.59 2.66
N VAL A 82 -2.07 8.03 2.41
CA VAL A 82 -3.35 8.68 2.74
C VAL A 82 -3.46 8.90 4.25
N ALA A 83 -3.11 7.89 5.05
CA ALA A 83 -3.13 7.99 6.51
C ALA A 83 -2.17 9.06 7.02
N ILE A 84 -0.93 9.13 6.48
CA ILE A 84 0.05 10.18 6.82
C ILE A 84 -0.50 11.56 6.47
N LYS A 85 -1.03 11.74 5.25
CA LYS A 85 -1.61 13.02 4.80
C LYS A 85 -2.75 13.48 5.72
N ARG A 86 -3.63 12.56 6.15
CA ARG A 86 -4.70 12.86 7.10
C ARG A 86 -4.16 13.22 8.48
N SER A 87 -3.17 12.48 8.99
CA SER A 87 -2.54 12.77 10.29
C SER A 87 -1.89 14.16 10.31
N VAL A 88 -1.15 14.52 9.26
CA VAL A 88 -0.55 15.87 9.13
C VAL A 88 -1.62 16.95 9.09
N PHE A 89 -2.71 16.74 8.36
CA PHE A 89 -3.83 17.68 8.33
C PHE A 89 -4.52 17.85 9.69
N ILE A 90 -4.66 16.77 10.47
CA ILE A 90 -5.22 16.83 11.83
C ILE A 90 -4.28 17.58 12.78
N LEU A 91 -2.97 17.34 12.71
CA LEU A 91 -1.96 17.95 13.59
C LEU A 91 -1.68 19.42 13.28
N SER A 92 -1.92 19.85 12.04
CA SER A 92 -1.73 21.25 11.61
C SER A 92 -2.96 22.13 11.86
N ARG A 93 -4.01 21.56 12.46
CA ARG A 93 -5.24 22.25 12.83
C ARG A 93 -5.23 22.62 14.31
#